data_AF-A0A6M1N891-F1
#
_entry.id   AF-A0A6M1N891-F1
#
_cell.length_a   1.000
_cell.length_b   1.000
_cell.length_c   1.000
_cell.angle_alpha   90.00
_cell.angle_beta   90.00
_cell.angle_gamma   90.00
#
_symmetry.space_group_name_H-M   'P 1'
#
loop_
_entity.id
_entity.type
_entity.pdbx_description
1 polymer ?
#
loop_
_entity_poly.entity_id
_entity_poly.type
_entity_poly.pdbx_seq_one_letter_code
_entity_poly.pdbx_strand_id
1 'polypeptide(L)'
;MVKIFYFIGFIFFCFKSDAQESRQSLSLIPRPLHVEQHKGSFRLDRSVAIRVDEGNPELLKLAELFVQGVYDRTGLLLKKGKPDGKGKSILLELVPDT
;
A
#
# COMPACT_ATOMS: atom_id res chain seq x y z
N MET A 1 8.52 -51.46 9.18
CA MET A 1 8.09 -50.11 9.63
C MET A 1 9.07 -48.98 9.27
N VAL A 2 10.27 -49.24 8.73
CA VAL A 2 11.26 -48.19 8.41
C VAL A 2 10.94 -47.43 7.10
N LYS A 3 10.21 -48.05 6.17
CA LYS A 3 9.87 -47.46 4.86
C LYS A 3 8.87 -46.28 4.91
N ILE A 4 8.03 -46.20 5.93
CA ILE A 4 7.04 -45.11 6.09
C ILE A 4 7.72 -43.79 6.50
N PHE A 5 8.83 -43.85 7.24
CA PHE A 5 9.54 -42.66 7.70
C PHE A 5 10.22 -41.88 6.56
N TYR A 6 10.67 -42.57 5.49
CA TYR A 6 11.25 -41.91 4.32
C TYR A 6 10.22 -41.11 3.51
N PHE A 7 8.97 -41.57 3.47
CA PHE A 7 7.90 -40.88 2.73
C PHE A 7 7.53 -39.54 3.37
N ILE A 8 7.55 -39.47 4.71
CA ILE A 8 7.21 -38.25 5.47
C ILE A 8 8.33 -37.20 5.33
N GLY A 9 9.60 -37.62 5.32
CA GLY A 9 10.73 -36.71 5.11
C GLY A 9 10.78 -36.09 3.71
N PHE A 10 10.35 -36.85 2.68
CA PHE A 10 10.35 -36.36 1.29
C PHE A 10 9.27 -35.29 1.05
N ILE A 11 8.11 -35.43 1.69
CA ILE A 11 7.01 -34.46 1.57
C ILE A 11 7.42 -33.10 2.14
N PHE A 12 8.17 -33.05 3.25
CA PHE A 12 8.66 -31.78 3.80
C PHE A 12 9.69 -31.06 2.91
N PHE A 13 10.43 -31.79 2.07
CA PHE A 13 11.44 -31.20 1.19
C PHE A 13 10.86 -30.65 -0.12
N CYS A 14 9.69 -31.12 -0.55
CA CYS A 14 9.01 -30.63 -1.75
C CYS A 14 8.18 -29.36 -1.52
N PHE A 15 7.88 -29.00 -0.27
CA PHE A 15 7.19 -27.74 0.06
C PHE A 15 8.17 -26.61 0.39
N LYS A 16 9.23 -26.44 -0.43
CA LYS A 16 9.71 -25.07 -0.68
C LYS A 16 8.61 -24.37 -1.47
N SER A 17 7.60 -23.88 -0.75
CA SER A 17 6.70 -22.87 -1.26
C SER A 17 7.57 -21.65 -1.56
N ASP A 18 8.09 -21.58 -2.78
CA ASP A 18 8.40 -20.30 -3.39
C ASP A 18 7.08 -19.55 -3.41
N ALA A 19 6.84 -18.79 -2.33
CA ALA A 19 5.73 -17.88 -2.22
C ALA A 19 5.83 -17.00 -3.45
N GLN A 20 4.90 -17.21 -4.38
CA GLN A 20 4.87 -16.54 -5.66
C GLN A 20 4.87 -15.04 -5.38
N GLU A 21 6.04 -14.41 -5.55
CA GLU A 21 6.20 -12.97 -5.44
C GLU A 21 5.48 -12.39 -6.66
N SER A 22 4.18 -12.18 -6.50
CA SER A 22 3.36 -11.48 -7.49
C SER A 22 4.00 -10.09 -7.65
N ARG A 23 4.78 -9.90 -8.71
CA ARG A 23 5.16 -8.58 -9.21
C ARG A 23 3.86 -7.84 -9.49
N GLN A 24 3.41 -7.06 -8.53
CA GLN A 24 2.14 -6.35 -8.59
C GLN A 24 2.24 -5.32 -9.72
N SER A 25 1.78 -5.68 -10.91
CA SER A 25 1.78 -4.77 -12.06
C SER A 25 0.67 -3.75 -11.84
N LEU A 26 1.03 -2.49 -11.63
CA LEU A 26 0.08 -1.39 -11.54
C LEU A 26 -0.64 -1.24 -12.89
N SER A 27 -1.86 -1.78 -12.99
CA SER A 27 -2.70 -1.68 -14.19
C SER A 27 -3.50 -0.37 -14.17
N LEU A 28 -2.80 0.74 -14.39
CA LEU A 28 -3.37 2.09 -14.39
C LEU A 28 -3.74 2.53 -15.81
N ILE A 29 -4.86 3.27 -15.92
CA ILE A 29 -5.33 3.90 -17.16
C ILE A 29 -5.61 5.39 -16.86
N PRO A 30 -4.97 6.34 -17.57
CA PRO A 30 -3.88 6.13 -18.53
C PRO A 30 -2.62 5.55 -17.85
N ARG A 31 -1.75 4.95 -18.65
CA ARG A 31 -0.47 4.43 -18.13
C ARG A 31 0.47 5.61 -17.84
N PRO A 32 1.15 5.62 -16.66
CA PRO A 32 2.19 6.60 -16.40
C PRO A 32 3.31 6.50 -17.44
N LEU A 33 3.91 7.65 -17.80
CA LEU A 33 5.02 7.71 -18.76
C LEU A 33 6.28 6.99 -18.25
N HIS A 34 6.53 7.10 -16.94
CA HIS A 34 7.69 6.54 -16.26
C HIS A 34 7.31 5.98 -14.90
N VAL A 35 7.79 4.78 -14.56
CA VAL A 35 7.58 4.12 -13.26
C VAL A 35 8.88 3.46 -12.82
N GLU A 36 9.42 3.89 -11.68
CA GLU A 36 10.58 3.29 -11.05
C GLU A 36 10.16 2.39 -9.89
N GLN A 37 10.74 1.19 -9.81
CA GLN A 37 10.49 0.26 -8.70
C GLN A 37 11.67 0.29 -7.73
N HIS A 38 11.35 0.50 -6.45
CA HIS A 38 12.32 0.44 -5.37
C HIS A 38 11.96 -0.67 -4.38
N LYS A 39 12.95 -1.11 -3.60
CA LYS A 39 12.73 -2.06 -2.51
C LYS A 39 11.91 -1.42 -1.39
N GLY A 40 10.94 -2.17 -0.88
CA GLY A 40 10.06 -1.74 0.21
C GLY A 40 8.59 -1.78 -0.21
N SER A 41 7.71 -1.48 0.74
CA SER A 41 6.28 -1.36 0.47
C SER A 41 5.62 -0.34 1.40
N PHE A 42 4.60 0.33 0.87
CA PHE A 42 3.72 1.16 1.66
C PHE A 42 2.45 0.39 1.98
N ARG A 43 2.28 0.01 3.25
CA ARG A 43 1.04 -0.59 3.75
C ARG A 43 0.08 0.52 4.16
N LEU A 44 -1.07 0.57 3.48
CA LEU A 44 -2.19 1.40 3.89
C LEU A 44 -2.96 0.70 5.02
N ASP A 45 -3.07 1.37 6.16
CA ASP A 45 -3.81 0.90 7.33
C ASP A 45 -4.36 2.09 8.13
N ARG A 46 -5.03 1.81 9.26
CA ARG A 46 -5.70 2.82 10.10
C ARG A 46 -4.74 3.79 10.81
N SER A 47 -3.44 3.51 10.83
CA SER A 47 -2.41 4.40 11.39
C SER A 47 -1.94 5.47 10.40
N VAL A 48 -2.34 5.36 9.13
CA VAL A 48 -1.99 6.33 8.09
C VAL A 48 -2.85 7.58 8.23
N ALA A 49 -2.21 8.75 8.26
CA ALA A 49 -2.87 10.05 8.25
C ALA A 49 -2.68 10.80 6.93
N ILE A 50 -3.70 11.55 6.53
CA ILE A 50 -3.64 12.43 5.35
C ILE A 50 -3.22 13.82 5.80
N ARG A 51 -2.10 14.30 5.27
CA ARG A 51 -1.59 15.65 5.50
C ARG A 51 -1.88 16.51 4.28
N VAL A 52 -2.30 17.73 4.53
CA VAL A 52 -2.65 18.70 3.50
C VAL A 52 -2.40 20.09 4.06
N ASP A 53 -2.08 21.05 3.19
CA ASP A 53 -2.03 22.46 3.57
C ASP A 53 -3.46 22.99 3.82
N GLU A 54 -3.74 23.36 5.06
CA GLU A 54 -5.04 23.90 5.47
C GLU A 54 -5.31 25.30 4.92
N GLY A 55 -4.28 26.00 4.43
CA GLY A 55 -4.42 27.30 3.77
C GLY A 55 -5.03 27.22 2.37
N ASN A 56 -5.10 26.02 1.77
CA ASN A 56 -5.61 25.83 0.41
C ASN A 56 -6.96 25.08 0.40
N PRO A 57 -8.08 25.73 0.08
CA PRO A 57 -9.41 25.11 0.10
C PRO A 57 -9.59 24.02 -0.96
N GLU A 58 -8.90 24.12 -2.10
CA GLU A 58 -8.97 23.11 -3.16
C GLU A 58 -8.27 21.82 -2.74
N LEU A 59 -7.09 21.95 -2.13
CA LEU A 59 -6.38 20.79 -1.57
C LEU A 59 -7.17 20.15 -0.42
N LEU A 60 -7.82 20.94 0.44
CA LEU A 60 -8.71 20.42 1.47
C LEU A 60 -9.84 19.58 0.86
N LYS A 61 -10.46 20.07 -0.22
CA LYS A 61 -11.52 19.34 -0.91
C LYS A 61 -11.01 18.06 -1.55
N LEU A 62 -9.83 18.11 -2.15
CA LEU A 62 -9.18 16.95 -2.75
C LEU A 62 -8.84 15.89 -1.69
N ALA A 63 -8.38 16.32 -0.51
CA ALA A 63 -8.15 15.43 0.62
C ALA A 63 -9.42 14.71 1.09
N GLU A 64 -10.56 15.41 1.11
CA GLU A 64 -11.85 14.79 1.43
C GLU A 64 -12.26 13.75 0.39
N LEU A 65 -12.16 14.08 -0.89
CA LEU A 65 -12.46 13.15 -1.99
C LEU A 65 -11.54 11.92 -1.95
N PHE A 66 -10.26 12.12 -1.64
CA PHE A 66 -9.29 11.03 -1.48
C PHE A 66 -9.68 10.10 -0.34
N VAL A 67 -9.94 10.65 0.86
CA VAL A 67 -10.34 9.86 2.04
C VAL A 67 -11.62 9.09 1.77
N GLN A 68 -12.62 9.73 1.17
CA GLN A 68 -13.87 9.07 0.78
C GLN A 68 -13.60 7.94 -0.22
N GLY A 69 -12.81 8.20 -1.27
CA GLY A 69 -12.50 7.20 -2.28
C GLY A 69 -11.72 6.00 -1.75
N VAL A 70 -10.88 6.19 -0.73
CA VAL A 70 -10.22 5.09 -0.02
C VAL A 70 -11.25 4.29 0.80
N TYR A 71 -12.11 4.97 1.55
CA TYR A 71 -13.15 4.32 2.35
C TYR A 71 -14.07 3.47 1.47
N ASP A 72 -14.57 4.01 0.37
CA ASP A 72 -15.50 3.31 -0.54
C ASP A 72 -14.90 2.01 -1.11
N ARG A 73 -13.57 1.97 -1.31
CA ARG A 73 -12.86 0.82 -1.92
C ARG A 73 -12.32 -0.18 -0.91
N THR A 74 -12.05 0.26 0.31
CA THR A 74 -11.28 -0.54 1.30
C THR A 74 -11.97 -0.68 2.66
N GLY A 75 -12.99 0.14 2.94
CA GLY A 75 -13.59 0.29 4.26
C GLY A 75 -12.68 0.95 5.30
N LEU A 76 -11.49 1.43 4.92
CA LEU A 76 -10.56 2.08 5.82
C LEU A 76 -10.94 3.56 6.01
N LEU A 77 -11.18 3.93 7.27
CA LEU A 77 -11.39 5.33 7.65
C LEU A 77 -10.05 5.97 8.01
N LEU A 78 -9.53 6.81 7.11
CA LEU A 78 -8.29 7.55 7.31
C LEU A 78 -8.55 8.88 8.01
N LYS A 79 -7.64 9.29 8.90
CA LYS A 79 -7.72 10.58 9.60
C LYS A 79 -6.99 11.66 8.80
N LYS A 80 -7.53 12.88 8.79
CA LYS A 80 -6.80 14.08 8.35
C LYS A 80 -5.95 14.62 9.51
N GLY A 81 -4.78 15.17 9.21
CA GLY A 81 -3.91 15.83 10.18
C GLY A 81 -2.61 15.08 10.48
N LYS A 82 -2.05 15.29 11.67
CA LYS A 82 -0.82 14.62 12.09
C LYS A 82 -1.09 13.14 12.40
N PRO A 83 -0.17 12.23 12.01
CA PRO A 83 -0.29 10.83 12.41
C PRO A 83 -0.20 10.69 13.93
N ASP A 84 -0.96 9.75 14.48
CA ASP A 84 -0.89 9.41 15.89
C ASP A 84 0.46 8.71 16.17
N GLY A 85 1.41 9.41 16.79
CA GLY A 85 2.71 8.86 17.18
C GLY A 85 3.67 8.58 16.01
N LYS A 86 4.10 7.33 15.83
CA LYS A 86 5.00 6.88 14.74
C LYS A 86 4.24 6.53 13.44
N GLY A 87 3.01 7.01 13.30
CA GLY A 87 2.18 6.71 12.13
C GLY A 87 2.77 7.27 10.83
N LYS A 88 2.42 6.63 9.72
CA LYS A 88 2.82 7.07 8.37
C LYS A 88 1.87 8.15 7.87
N SER A 89 2.28 8.92 6.88
CA SER A 89 1.40 9.91 6.27
C SER A 89 1.45 9.90 4.75
N ILE A 90 0.34 10.25 4.12
CA ILE A 90 0.24 10.63 2.71
C ILE A 90 0.09 12.15 2.69
N LEU A 91 1.00 12.85 2.00
CA LEU A 91 0.96 14.30 1.83
C LEU A 91 0.31 14.65 0.48
N LEU A 92 -0.66 15.55 0.52
CA LEU A 92 -1.25 16.17 -0.66
C LEU A 92 -0.70 17.60 -0.77
N GLU A 93 0.06 17.85 -1.83
CA GLU A 93 0.70 19.13 -2.10
C GLU A 93 0.58 19.51 -3.58
N LEU A 94 0.58 20.81 -3.86
CA LEU A 94 0.74 21.31 -5.23
C LEU A 94 2.22 21.38 -5.53
N VAL A 95 2.65 20.64 -6.55
CA VAL A 95 4.01 20.72 -7.07
C VAL A 95 3.99 21.69 -8.26
N PRO A 96 4.84 22.73 -8.28
CA PRO A 96 4.94 23.61 -9.44
C PRO A 96 5.46 22.82 -10.64
N ASP A 97 4.93 23.12 -11.84
CA ASP A 97 5.46 22.58 -13.08
C ASP A 97 6.89 23.14 -13.29
N THR A 98 7.90 22.27 -13.19
CA THR A 98 9.30 22.54 -13.57
C THR A 98 9.60 22.00 -14.95
#